data_AF-A0AAE4A4C9-F1
#
_entry.id   AF-A0AAE4A4C9-F1
#
_cell.length_a   1.000
_cell.length_b   1.000
_cell.length_c   1.000
_cell.angle_alpha   90.00
_cell.angle_beta   90.00
_cell.angle_gamma   90.00
#
_symmetry.space_group_name_H-M   'P 1'
#
loop_
_entity.id
_entity.type
_entity.pdbx_description
1 polymer ?
#
loop_
_entity_poly.entity_id
_entity_poly.type
_entity_poly.pdbx_seq_one_letter_code
_entity_poly.pdbx_strand_id
1 'polypeptide(L)' 'MATATLAATRPTADAPTRREPAASDGCEDRALYHCHCGYVFVADVTAGVDCPHCGSAQAW' A
#
# COMPACT_ATOMS: atom_id res chain seq x y z
N MET A 1 -11.06 -44.58 13.69
CA MET A 1 -11.59 -43.59 12.74
C MET A 1 -12.62 -42.76 13.49
N ALA A 2 -12.30 -41.51 13.85
CA ALA A 2 -13.17 -40.64 14.64
C ALA A 2 -13.54 -39.42 13.79
N THR A 3 -14.83 -39.23 13.54
CA THR A 3 -15.39 -38.08 12.81
C THR A 3 -15.65 -36.94 13.78
N ALA A 4 -15.11 -35.75 13.50
CA ALA A 4 -15.41 -34.52 14.22
C ALA A 4 -16.60 -33.81 13.56
N THR A 5 -17.69 -33.62 14.30
CA THR A 5 -18.81 -32.78 13.89
C THR A 5 -18.51 -31.33 14.30
N LEU A 6 -18.24 -30.46 13.32
CA LEU A 6 -18.19 -29.02 13.55
C LEU A 6 -19.62 -28.46 13.59
N ALA A 7 -20.04 -28.01 14.77
CA ALA A 7 -21.25 -27.22 14.92
C ALA A 7 -20.99 -25.80 14.37
N ALA A 8 -21.72 -25.42 13.32
CA ALA A 8 -21.67 -24.07 12.78
C ALA A 8 -22.41 -23.11 13.69
N THR A 9 -21.68 -22.29 14.44
CA THR A 9 -22.23 -21.14 15.17
C THR A 9 -22.74 -20.14 14.14
N ARG A 10 -24.06 -19.91 14.09
CA ARG A 10 -24.64 -18.82 13.29
C ARG A 10 -24.15 -17.49 13.86
N PRO A 11 -23.52 -16.60 13.07
CA PRO A 11 -23.19 -15.28 13.54
C PRO A 11 -24.49 -14.51 13.83
N THR A 12 -24.65 -14.08 15.08
CA THR A 12 -25.78 -13.25 15.52
C THR A 12 -25.69 -11.89 14.83
N ALA A 13 -26.81 -11.42 14.29
CA ALA A 13 -26.90 -10.18 13.53
C ALA A 13 -26.50 -8.94 14.36
N ASP A 14 -25.39 -8.35 13.96
CA ASP A 14 -24.99 -6.93 13.92
C ASP A 14 -25.64 -5.98 14.96
N ALA A 15 -24.94 -5.79 16.07
CA ALA A 15 -24.95 -4.48 16.71
C ALA A 15 -24.22 -3.50 15.76
N PRO A 16 -24.65 -2.22 15.63
CA PRO A 16 -23.95 -1.25 14.81
C PRO A 16 -22.61 -0.92 15.48
N THR A 17 -21.61 -1.76 15.25
CA THR A 17 -20.22 -1.41 15.48
C THR A 17 -19.96 -0.21 14.60
N ARG A 18 -19.80 0.96 15.23
CA ARG A 18 -19.19 2.12 14.59
C ARG A 18 -17.90 1.59 13.97
N ARG A 19 -17.89 1.42 12.65
CA ARG A 19 -16.68 1.11 11.91
C ARG A 19 -15.79 2.32 12.16
N GLU A 20 -14.80 2.13 13.00
CA GLU A 20 -13.71 3.07 13.12
C GLU A 20 -13.22 3.28 11.68
N PRO A 21 -13.10 4.53 11.20
CA PRO A 21 -12.50 4.75 9.90
C PRO A 21 -11.18 3.99 9.95
N ALA A 22 -11.05 2.96 9.10
CA ALA A 22 -9.80 2.25 8.93
C ALA A 22 -8.76 3.35 8.85
N ALA A 23 -7.81 3.35 9.80
CA ALA A 23 -6.78 4.37 9.87
C ALA A 23 -6.33 4.56 8.43
N SER A 24 -6.59 5.74 7.85
CA SER A 24 -6.20 5.98 6.47
C SER A 24 -4.70 5.75 6.49
N ASP A 25 -4.25 4.60 6.00
CA ASP A 25 -2.85 4.29 5.81
C ASP A 25 -2.37 5.42 4.91
N GLY A 26 -1.74 6.42 5.52
CA GLY A 26 -1.71 7.79 5.01
C GLY A 26 -1.27 7.81 3.56
N CYS A 27 -1.87 8.69 2.75
CA CYS A 27 -1.51 8.91 1.35
C CYS A 27 0.01 8.85 1.19
N GLU A 28 0.53 7.71 0.73
CA GLU A 28 1.97 7.52 0.59
C GLU A 28 2.39 8.38 -0.59
N ASP A 29 3.11 9.47 -0.31
CA ASP A 29 3.55 10.45 -1.30
C ASP A 29 4.76 9.92 -2.07
N ARG A 30 4.56 8.79 -2.77
CA ARG A 30 5.56 8.11 -3.58
C ARG A 30 5.12 8.10 -5.03
N ALA A 31 6.04 8.45 -5.91
CA ALA A 31 5.82 8.42 -7.35
C ALA A 31 6.80 7.48 -8.06
N LEU A 32 6.37 7.02 -9.22
CA LEU A 32 7.18 6.23 -10.13
C LEU A 32 7.85 7.17 -11.14
N TYR A 33 9.18 7.18 -11.15
CA TYR A 33 10.02 8.03 -11.98
C TYR A 33 10.59 7.24 -13.15
N HIS A 34 10.62 7.86 -14.33
CA HIS A 34 11.23 7.32 -15.55
C HIS A 34 12.45 8.17 -15.94
N CYS A 35 13.65 7.67 -15.70
CA CYS A 35 14.86 8.38 -16.09
C CYS A 35 15.13 8.22 -17.59
N HIS A 36 15.77 9.22 -18.20
CA HIS A 36 16.22 9.18 -19.61
C HIS A 36 17.15 8.00 -19.92
N CYS A 37 17.85 7.48 -18.91
CA CYS A 37 18.72 6.30 -19.05
C CYS A 37 17.93 4.98 -19.24
N GLY A 38 16.60 5.04 -19.17
CA GLY A 38 15.70 3.88 -19.29
C GLY A 38 15.37 3.22 -17.95
N TYR A 39 15.95 3.67 -16.84
CA TYR A 39 15.68 3.12 -15.51
C TYR A 39 14.40 3.69 -14.91
N VAL A 40 13.59 2.80 -14.33
CA VAL A 40 12.32 3.14 -13.68
C VAL A 40 12.43 2.80 -12.20
N PHE A 41 12.09 3.75 -11.34
CA PHE A 41 12.22 3.58 -9.89
C PHE A 41 11.13 4.33 -9.13
N VAL A 42 10.84 3.87 -7.91
CA VAL A 42 9.89 4.52 -7.00
C VAL A 42 10.67 5.29 -5.96
N ALA A 43 10.28 6.54 -5.74
CA ALA A 43 10.85 7.42 -4.72
C ALA A 43 9.76 8.35 -4.15
N ASP A 44 10.04 8.95 -3.00
CA ASP A 44 9.17 9.97 -2.43
C ASP A 44 9.09 11.20 -3.36
N VAL A 45 7.92 11.83 -3.44
CA VAL A 45 7.70 13.02 -4.27
C VAL A 45 8.40 14.20 -3.62
N THR A 46 9.54 14.58 -4.18
CA THR A 46 10.32 15.74 -3.75
C THR A 46 10.47 16.74 -4.90
N ALA A 47 11.05 17.91 -4.60
CA ALA A 47 11.41 18.91 -5.61
C ALA A 47 12.59 18.49 -6.52
N GLY A 48 13.25 17.36 -6.23
CA GLY A 48 14.37 16.86 -7.00
C GLY A 48 14.79 15.47 -6.53
N VAL A 49 14.97 14.55 -7.48
CA VAL A 49 15.35 13.16 -7.22
C VAL A 49 16.47 12.71 -8.15
N ASP A 50 17.46 12.01 -7.63
CA ASP A 50 18.56 11.46 -8.42
C ASP A 50 18.26 10.02 -8.84
N CYS A 51 18.56 9.69 -10.09
CA CYS A 51 18.44 8.31 -10.57
C CYS A 51 19.51 7.42 -9.90
N PRO A 52 19.14 6.32 -9.21
CA PRO A 52 20.11 5.45 -8.53
C PRO A 52 21.00 4.66 -9.51
N HIS A 53 20.65 4.63 -10.80
CA HIS A 53 21.42 3.94 -11.83
C HIS A 53 22.49 4.83 -12.48
N CYS A 54 22.14 6.03 -12.94
CA CYS A 54 23.06 6.92 -13.67
C CYS A 54 23.45 8.21 -12.93
N GLY A 55 22.83 8.49 -11.77
CA GLY A 55 23.06 9.71 -10.99
C GLY A 55 22.51 10.98 -11.63
N SER A 56 21.69 10.90 -12.68
CA SER A 56 21.04 12.09 -13.26
C SER A 56 19.93 12.61 -12.34
N ALA A 57 19.96 13.90 -12.04
CA ALA A 57 18.92 14.59 -11.31
C ALA A 57 17.67 14.80 -12.20
N GLN A 58 16.49 14.56 -11.63
CA GLN A 58 15.19 14.85 -12.21
C GLN A 58 14.46 15.82 -11.29
N ALA A 59 14.15 16.99 -11.81
CA ALA A 59 13.40 18.04 -11.14
C ALA A 59 12.25 18.50 -12.05
N TRP A 60 11.15 18.91 -11.45
CA TRP A 60 9.93 19.38 -12.12
C TRP A 60 9.69 20.86 -11.85
#